data_AF-A0A9D5UK86-F1
#
_entry.id   AF-A0A9D5UK86-F1
#
_cell.length_a   1.000
_cell.length_b   1.000
_cell.length_c   1.000
_cell.angle_alpha   90.00
_cell.angle_beta   90.00
_cell.angle_gamma   90.00
#
_symmetry.space_group_name_H-M   'P 1'
#
loop_
_entity.id
_entity.type
_entity.pdbx_description
1 polymer ?
#
loop_
_entity_poly.entity_id
_entity_poly.type
_entity_poly.pdbx_seq_one_letter_code
_entity_poly.pdbx_strand_id
1 'polypeptide(L)'
;LVGLSPALGTFLAGVVLANSEFRRELESNIEPFKGILLALFFITIGASIDFNIIYDNAFILAVSTLGLIFIKGLVLFIIANIYGIKARSDRWLFTLSLAQAGEFGFVLLAFATQNSVLPPELANLLIVVVALSMLLTPLVFLFYEKGVQPYLESRKARKGENEVEYDKDVIKKGTVIIAGHGRFGQVVDRILLANGYKTTVLEYRATAIDTLRKFGVETFYGDAARLDLLHAAGIADAKMFIVAIDDAEKAVELVNLVRRQRPDIHIIARAWDRRQVFKLYRAGANDIVREVFDSSVRTGRYALEALGMDKKSSQSQADIFAKNDMEGVRKLAQVWDPDIPLLKNEKFVAMTRELRDDIEQAMRSDSDLKTQITRKKARVAGKEAAKKNQTTARTKTRTKTRTR
;
A
#
# COMPACT_ATOMS: atom_id res chain seq x y z
N LEU A 1 37.44 -14.63 29.69
CA LEU A 1 36.62 -13.91 28.69
C LEU A 1 37.23 -14.16 27.32
N VAL A 2 36.44 -14.57 26.32
CA VAL A 2 36.88 -15.17 25.03
C VAL A 2 37.65 -14.22 24.09
N GLY A 3 38.19 -13.10 24.58
CA GLY A 3 38.98 -12.14 23.79
C GLY A 3 38.22 -11.43 22.67
N LEU A 4 36.90 -11.60 22.57
CA LEU A 4 36.07 -10.96 21.55
C LEU A 4 35.81 -9.49 21.92
N SER A 5 35.87 -8.61 20.93
CA SER A 5 35.63 -7.18 21.15
C SER A 5 34.18 -6.92 21.58
N PRO A 6 33.93 -5.92 22.44
CA PRO A 6 32.57 -5.52 22.80
C PRO A 6 31.68 -5.25 21.58
N ALA A 7 32.26 -4.67 20.52
CA ALA A 7 31.58 -4.41 19.25
C ALA A 7 31.05 -5.68 18.57
N LEU A 8 31.85 -6.76 18.54
CA LEU A 8 31.46 -8.04 17.96
C LEU A 8 30.37 -8.72 18.81
N GLY A 9 30.44 -8.60 20.13
CA GLY A 9 29.41 -9.08 21.05
C GLY A 9 28.06 -8.39 20.82
N THR A 10 28.04 -7.06 20.71
CA THR A 10 26.83 -6.29 20.43
C THR A 10 26.27 -6.60 19.03
N PHE A 11 27.13 -6.76 18.03
CA PHE A 11 26.70 -7.15 16.68
C PHE A 11 26.05 -8.54 16.66
N LEU A 12 26.68 -9.54 17.29
CA LEU A 12 26.14 -10.90 17.39
C LEU A 12 24.82 -10.93 18.16
N ALA A 13 24.74 -10.19 19.28
CA ALA A 13 23.49 -10.06 20.02
C ALA A 13 22.38 -9.48 19.13
N GLY A 14 22.67 -8.43 18.36
CA GLY A 14 21.72 -7.84 17.40
C GLY A 14 21.25 -8.83 16.33
N VAL A 15 22.16 -9.61 15.73
CA VAL A 15 21.83 -10.62 14.72
C VAL A 15 21.00 -11.76 15.30
N VAL A 16 21.32 -12.22 16.51
CA VAL A 16 20.56 -13.26 17.21
C VAL A 16 19.17 -12.75 17.59
N LEU A 17 19.05 -11.51 18.08
CA LEU A 17 17.76 -10.88 18.40
C LEU A 17 16.90 -10.67 17.15
N ALA A 18 17.49 -10.29 16.02
CA ALA A 18 16.79 -10.12 14.75
C ALA A 18 16.19 -11.43 14.19
N ASN A 19 16.83 -12.57 14.50
CA ASN A 19 16.38 -13.91 14.13
C ASN A 19 15.52 -14.60 15.21
N SER A 20 15.18 -13.91 16.30
CA SER A 20 14.34 -14.44 17.36
C SER A 20 12.84 -14.38 17.01
N GLU A 21 12.07 -15.35 17.50
CA GLU A 21 10.59 -15.32 17.43
C GLU A 21 10.00 -14.09 18.14
N PHE A 22 10.73 -13.51 19.09
CA PHE A 22 10.37 -12.31 19.85
C PHE A 22 10.81 -10.99 19.22
N ARG A 23 11.33 -10.99 17.97
CA ARG A 23 11.92 -9.78 17.36
C ARG A 23 11.02 -8.53 17.42
N ARG A 24 9.70 -8.70 17.23
CA ARG A 24 8.73 -7.60 17.18
C ARG A 24 8.48 -6.98 18.56
N GLU A 25 8.47 -7.82 19.59
CA GLU A 25 8.30 -7.39 20.98
C GLU A 25 9.58 -6.70 21.47
N LEU A 26 10.74 -7.26 21.13
CA LEU A 26 12.04 -6.66 21.42
C LEU A 26 12.26 -5.32 20.69
N GLU A 27 11.87 -5.23 19.42
CA GLU A 27 11.92 -4.00 18.62
C GLU A 27 11.07 -2.90 19.27
N SER A 28 9.82 -3.21 19.62
CA SER A 28 8.92 -2.28 20.31
C SER A 28 9.43 -1.85 21.69
N ASN A 29 10.18 -2.72 22.38
CA ASN A 29 10.75 -2.40 23.70
C ASN A 29 12.03 -1.54 23.61
N ILE A 30 12.80 -1.64 22.51
CA ILE A 30 14.05 -0.89 22.31
C ILE A 30 13.79 0.45 21.60
N GLU A 31 12.76 0.54 20.76
CA GLU A 31 12.42 1.73 19.99
C GLU A 31 12.34 3.04 20.82
N PRO A 32 11.74 3.06 22.03
CA PRO A 32 11.74 4.25 22.89
C PRO A 32 13.15 4.69 23.34
N PHE A 33 14.09 3.76 23.49
CA PHE A 33 15.45 4.06 23.93
C PHE A 33 16.36 4.47 22.79
N LYS A 34 16.02 4.12 21.54
CA LYS A 34 16.87 4.41 20.37
C LYS A 34 17.19 5.89 20.23
N GLY A 35 16.18 6.76 20.38
CA GLY A 35 16.37 8.21 20.32
C GLY A 35 17.25 8.75 21.45
N ILE A 36 17.06 8.23 22.67
CA ILE A 36 17.82 8.64 23.86
C ILE A 36 19.28 8.21 23.74
N LEU A 37 19.53 6.96 23.33
CA LEU A 37 20.88 6.42 23.15
C LEU A 37 21.63 7.14 22.03
N LEU A 38 20.95 7.47 20.94
CA LEU A 38 21.52 8.24 19.82
C LEU A 38 21.86 9.67 20.26
N ALA A 39 20.97 10.33 21.01
CA ALA A 39 21.26 11.65 21.59
C ALA A 39 22.47 11.61 22.53
N LEU A 40 22.51 10.63 23.45
CA LEU A 40 23.63 10.45 24.37
C LEU A 40 24.95 10.18 23.64
N PHE A 41 24.92 9.35 22.59
CA PHE A 41 26.08 9.06 21.75
C PHE A 41 26.65 10.33 21.11
N PHE A 42 25.82 11.13 20.45
CA PHE A 42 26.27 12.37 19.81
C PHE A 42 26.71 13.44 20.81
N ILE A 43 26.07 13.55 21.98
CA ILE A 43 26.52 14.44 23.06
C ILE A 43 27.90 14.02 23.57
N THR A 44 28.11 12.72 23.79
CA THR A 44 29.38 12.20 24.31
C THR A 44 30.51 12.40 23.30
N ILE A 45 30.26 12.13 22.01
CA ILE A 45 31.25 12.38 20.96
C ILE A 45 31.53 13.87 20.84
N GLY A 46 30.50 14.71 20.80
CA GLY A 46 30.66 16.16 20.75
C GLY A 46 31.49 16.70 21.92
N ALA A 47 31.27 16.19 23.13
CA ALA A 47 32.05 16.56 24.32
C ALA A 47 33.49 16.04 24.30
N SER A 48 33.75 14.94 23.58
CA SER A 48 35.10 14.36 23.43
C SER A 48 35.98 15.09 22.41
N ILE A 49 35.40 15.99 21.61
CA ILE A 49 36.13 16.74 20.58
C ILE A 49 36.90 17.90 21.21
N ASP A 50 38.21 17.88 21.03
CA ASP A 50 39.05 19.03 21.36
C ASP A 50 38.95 20.08 20.24
N PHE A 51 38.34 21.23 20.55
CA PHE A 51 38.17 22.31 19.60
C PHE A 51 39.49 22.95 19.17
N ASN A 52 40.57 22.84 19.97
CA ASN A 52 41.88 23.36 19.57
C ASN A 52 42.39 22.65 18.31
N ILE A 53 42.15 21.34 18.20
CA ILE A 53 42.48 20.56 17.00
C ILE A 53 41.76 21.12 15.76
N ILE A 54 40.52 21.58 15.93
CA ILE A 54 39.72 22.17 14.84
C ILE A 54 40.35 23.48 14.36
N TYR A 55 40.73 24.36 15.29
CA TYR A 55 41.35 25.63 14.95
C TYR A 55 42.73 25.45 14.32
N ASP A 56 43.57 24.59 14.90
CA ASP A 56 44.95 24.38 14.48
C ASP A 56 45.07 23.60 13.16
N ASN A 57 44.11 22.69 12.89
CA ASN A 57 44.13 21.81 11.73
C ASN A 57 42.95 22.07 10.77
N ALA A 58 42.34 23.26 10.80
CA ALA A 58 41.13 23.59 10.04
C ALA A 58 41.24 23.19 8.56
N PHE A 59 42.39 23.47 7.93
CA PHE A 59 42.63 23.14 6.53
C PHE A 59 42.67 21.62 6.29
N ILE A 60 43.43 20.88 7.09
CA ILE A 60 43.55 19.42 6.98
C ILE A 60 42.20 18.76 7.21
N LEU A 61 41.46 19.19 8.24
CA LEU A 61 40.13 18.69 8.56
C LEU A 61 39.13 18.95 7.42
N ALA A 62 39.13 20.15 6.84
CA ALA A 62 38.26 20.47 5.72
C ALA A 62 38.57 19.58 4.50
N VAL A 63 39.85 19.47 4.13
CA VAL A 63 40.29 18.64 2.99
C VAL A 63 39.99 17.16 3.23
N SER A 64 40.29 16.62 4.41
CA SER A 64 40.03 15.22 4.74
C SER A 64 38.54 14.91 4.78
N THR A 65 37.71 15.80 5.34
CA THR A 65 36.25 15.60 5.41
C THR A 65 35.60 15.66 4.04
N LEU A 66 35.91 16.70 3.25
CA LEU A 66 35.39 16.83 1.89
C LEU A 66 35.92 15.73 0.98
N GLY A 67 37.20 15.38 1.12
CA GLY A 67 37.84 14.29 0.40
C GLY A 67 37.18 12.95 0.68
N LEU A 68 36.90 12.62 1.94
CA LEU A 68 36.16 11.42 2.33
C LEU A 68 34.79 11.36 1.64
N ILE A 69 33.98 12.41 1.78
CA ILE A 69 32.63 12.48 1.19
C ILE A 69 32.70 12.35 -0.33
N PHE A 70 33.62 13.07 -0.97
CA PHE A 70 33.76 13.10 -2.42
C PHE A 70 34.24 11.76 -2.98
N ILE A 71 35.31 11.19 -2.42
CA ILE A 71 35.88 9.92 -2.88
C ILE A 71 34.87 8.79 -2.68
N LYS A 72 34.28 8.68 -1.48
CA LYS A 72 33.29 7.64 -1.19
C LYS A 72 32.04 7.82 -2.04
N GLY A 73 31.57 9.06 -2.18
CA GLY A 73 30.47 9.41 -3.08
C GLY A 73 30.74 8.99 -4.53
N LEU A 74 31.94 9.24 -5.04
CA LEU A 74 32.34 8.84 -6.39
C LEU A 74 32.34 7.31 -6.55
N VAL A 75 32.92 6.58 -5.60
CA VAL A 75 32.92 5.11 -5.59
C VAL A 75 31.49 4.57 -5.60
N LEU A 76 30.62 5.09 -4.72
CA LEU A 76 29.22 4.68 -4.63
C LEU A 76 28.44 5.02 -5.91
N PHE A 77 28.72 6.16 -6.54
CA PHE A 77 28.10 6.55 -7.80
C PHE A 77 28.48 5.58 -8.94
N ILE A 78 29.75 5.19 -9.01
CA ILE A 78 30.24 4.21 -9.99
C ILE A 78 29.56 2.85 -9.75
N ILE A 79 29.50 2.39 -8.50
CA ILE A 79 28.83 1.13 -8.13
C ILE A 79 27.34 1.18 -8.52
N ALA A 80 26.65 2.26 -8.18
CA ALA A 80 25.24 2.43 -8.52
C ALA A 80 24.99 2.42 -10.04
N ASN A 81 25.97 2.88 -10.83
CA ASN A 81 25.93 2.81 -12.28
C ASN A 81 26.14 1.37 -12.80
N ILE A 82 27.09 0.62 -12.24
CA ILE A 82 27.37 -0.78 -12.61
C ILE A 82 26.16 -1.68 -12.30
N TYR A 83 25.55 -1.53 -11.12
CA TYR A 83 24.40 -2.33 -10.70
C TYR A 83 23.05 -1.83 -11.24
N GLY A 84 23.07 -0.85 -12.16
CA GLY A 84 21.90 -0.48 -12.94
C GLY A 84 20.77 0.16 -12.13
N ILE A 85 21.08 0.98 -11.12
CA ILE A 85 20.06 1.81 -10.45
C ILE A 85 19.54 2.85 -11.47
N LYS A 86 18.41 2.52 -12.11
CA LYS A 86 17.89 3.20 -13.32
C LYS A 86 17.34 4.59 -13.03
N ALA A 87 16.73 4.80 -11.86
CA ALA A 87 16.24 6.11 -11.46
C ALA A 87 17.40 6.99 -11.01
N ARG A 88 17.58 8.13 -11.69
CA ARG A 88 18.65 9.09 -11.40
C ARG A 88 18.51 9.68 -9.99
N SER A 89 17.28 9.87 -9.51
CA SER A 89 16.95 10.27 -8.14
C SER A 89 17.45 9.26 -7.11
N ASP A 90 17.10 7.99 -7.30
CA ASP A 90 17.43 6.90 -6.37
C ASP A 90 18.93 6.66 -6.31
N ARG A 91 19.63 6.88 -7.43
CA ARG A 91 21.08 6.84 -7.52
C ARG A 91 21.73 7.92 -6.67
N TRP A 92 21.28 9.17 -6.77
CA TRP A 92 21.80 10.27 -5.96
C TRP A 92 21.46 10.10 -4.49
N LEU A 93 20.23 9.70 -4.16
CA LEU A 93 19.84 9.40 -2.80
C LEU A 93 20.74 8.31 -2.19
N PHE A 94 20.94 7.20 -2.90
CA PHE A 94 21.85 6.13 -2.48
C PHE A 94 23.27 6.63 -2.24
N THR A 95 23.84 7.35 -3.20
CA THR A 95 25.21 7.89 -3.12
C THR A 95 25.37 8.87 -1.97
N LEU A 96 24.46 9.83 -1.81
CA LEU A 96 24.56 10.88 -0.79
C LEU A 96 24.27 10.35 0.62
N SER A 97 23.33 9.40 0.77
CA SER A 97 23.01 8.77 2.06
C SER A 97 24.19 8.02 2.67
N LEU A 98 25.06 7.47 1.80
CA LEU A 98 26.15 6.58 2.21
C LEU A 98 27.53 7.24 2.08
N ALA A 99 27.64 8.47 1.58
CA ALA A 99 28.91 9.15 1.35
C ALA A 99 29.65 9.54 2.63
N GLN A 100 28.94 9.73 3.76
CA GLN A 100 29.56 10.00 5.06
C GLN A 100 30.30 8.80 5.64
N ALA A 101 31.16 9.03 6.63
CA ALA A 101 31.65 7.93 7.47
C ALA A 101 30.50 7.33 8.29
N GLY A 102 30.56 6.02 8.53
CA GLY A 102 29.59 5.35 9.38
C GLY A 102 29.93 5.52 10.86
N GLU A 103 28.92 5.47 11.74
CA GLU A 103 29.07 5.54 13.21
C GLU A 103 29.99 4.46 13.77
N PHE A 104 30.09 3.33 13.08
CA PHE A 104 31.03 2.27 13.42
C PHE A 104 32.50 2.72 13.37
N GLY A 105 32.81 3.81 12.66
CA GLY A 105 34.15 4.40 12.60
C GLY A 105 34.68 4.82 13.98
N PHE A 106 33.81 5.36 14.86
CA PHE A 106 34.21 5.76 16.21
C PHE A 106 34.67 4.57 17.05
N VAL A 107 33.96 3.44 16.92
CA VAL A 107 34.31 2.20 17.62
C VAL A 107 35.66 1.65 17.14
N LEU A 108 35.89 1.68 15.82
CA LEU A 108 37.16 1.23 15.23
C LEU A 108 38.34 2.12 15.64
N LEU A 109 38.16 3.45 15.66
CA LEU A 109 39.21 4.39 16.06
C LEU A 109 39.55 4.25 17.55
N ALA A 110 38.54 4.09 18.40
CA ALA A 110 38.75 3.82 19.83
C ALA A 110 39.51 2.50 20.03
N PHE A 111 39.12 1.44 19.31
CA PHE A 111 39.80 0.15 19.39
C PHE A 111 41.25 0.21 18.87
N ALA A 112 41.49 0.90 17.77
CA ALA A 112 42.83 1.09 17.21
C ALA A 112 43.75 1.85 18.17
N THR A 113 43.21 2.87 18.85
CA THR A 113 43.97 3.65 19.85
C THR A 113 44.27 2.82 21.10
N GLN A 114 43.30 2.04 21.59
CA GLN A 114 43.49 1.14 22.75
C GLN A 114 44.57 0.08 22.51
N ASN A 115 44.73 -0.37 21.26
CA ASN A 115 45.75 -1.33 20.87
C ASN A 115 47.04 -0.67 20.34
N SER A 116 47.18 0.66 20.49
CA SER A 116 48.34 1.43 20.03
C SER A 116 48.66 1.26 18.53
N VAL A 117 47.65 0.95 17.71
CA VAL A 117 47.77 0.83 16.25
C VAL A 117 47.84 2.22 15.61
N LEU A 118 47.15 3.20 16.19
CA LEU A 118 47.14 4.59 15.74
C LEU A 118 47.63 5.51 16.86
N PRO A 119 48.45 6.53 16.55
CA PRO A 119 48.75 7.60 17.48
C PRO A 119 47.48 8.34 17.94
N PRO A 120 47.37 8.74 19.22
CA PRO A 120 46.20 9.45 19.74
C PRO A 120 45.87 10.73 18.97
N GLU A 121 46.89 11.46 18.49
CA GLU A 121 46.73 12.71 17.75
C GLU A 121 46.02 12.46 16.42
N LEU A 122 46.40 11.39 15.71
CA LEU A 122 45.77 11.00 14.46
C LEU A 122 44.35 10.46 14.68
N ALA A 123 44.14 9.67 15.73
CA ALA A 123 42.82 9.16 16.07
C ALA A 123 41.82 10.28 16.39
N ASN A 124 42.24 11.28 17.17
CA ASN A 124 41.43 12.45 17.49
C ASN A 124 41.07 13.26 16.23
N LEU A 125 42.03 13.46 15.32
CA LEU A 125 41.77 14.12 14.04
C LEU A 125 40.73 13.33 13.21
N LEU A 126 40.86 12.01 13.13
CA LEU A 126 39.92 11.17 12.38
C LEU A 126 38.52 11.13 13.02
N ILE A 127 38.40 11.15 14.35
CA ILE A 127 37.12 11.26 15.06
C ILE A 127 36.40 12.55 14.65
N VAL A 128 37.13 13.67 14.58
CA VAL A 128 36.58 14.96 14.13
C VAL A 128 36.15 14.90 12.67
N VAL A 129 36.93 14.27 11.78
CA VAL A 129 36.55 14.06 10.36
C VAL A 129 35.25 13.26 10.25
N VAL A 130 35.10 12.18 11.01
CA VAL A 130 33.86 11.37 11.01
C VAL A 130 32.68 12.22 11.48
N ALA A 131 32.83 12.93 12.60
CA ALA A 131 31.77 13.79 13.16
C ALA A 131 31.36 14.92 12.20
N LEU A 132 32.33 15.62 11.60
CA LEU A 132 32.06 16.67 10.62
C LEU A 132 31.40 16.10 9.36
N SER A 133 31.77 14.91 8.90
CA SER A 133 31.12 14.28 7.75
C SER A 133 29.63 14.00 8.00
N MET A 134 29.27 13.61 9.22
CA MET A 134 27.87 13.41 9.61
C MET A 134 27.12 14.73 9.75
N LEU A 135 27.75 15.74 10.34
CA LEU A 135 27.18 17.08 10.47
C LEU A 135 26.92 17.74 9.11
N LEU A 136 27.80 17.53 8.12
CA LEU A 136 27.65 18.10 6.78
C LEU A 136 26.60 17.36 5.94
N THR A 137 26.25 16.11 6.28
CA THR A 137 25.34 15.29 5.45
C THR A 137 23.97 15.95 5.23
N PRO A 138 23.26 16.44 6.27
CA PRO A 138 22.02 17.20 6.06
C PRO A 138 22.16 18.40 5.12
N LEU A 139 23.30 19.10 5.14
CA LEU A 139 23.56 20.24 4.25
C LEU A 139 23.79 19.78 2.80
N VAL A 140 24.47 18.66 2.60
CA VAL A 140 24.64 18.04 1.28
C VAL A 140 23.28 17.62 0.70
N PHE A 141 22.39 17.07 1.54
CA PHE A 141 21.01 16.77 1.15
C PHE A 141 20.22 18.03 0.79
N LEU A 142 20.30 19.07 1.60
CA LEU A 142 19.62 20.35 1.34
C LEU A 142 20.11 20.99 0.02
N PHE A 143 21.41 20.93 -0.26
CA PHE A 143 21.99 21.40 -1.52
C PHE A 143 21.51 20.57 -2.72
N TYR A 144 21.42 19.25 -2.55
CA TYR A 144 20.87 18.37 -3.58
C TYR A 144 19.40 18.70 -3.89
N GLU A 145 18.55 18.81 -2.86
CA GLU A 145 17.12 19.09 -2.99
C GLU A 145 16.83 20.48 -3.56
N LYS A 146 17.58 21.51 -3.14
CA LYS A 146 17.32 22.90 -3.56
C LYS A 146 18.09 23.34 -4.81
N GLY A 147 19.25 22.74 -5.08
CA GLY A 147 20.14 23.16 -6.17
C GLY A 147 20.16 22.20 -7.35
N VAL A 148 20.44 20.91 -7.07
CA VAL A 148 20.69 19.91 -8.12
C VAL A 148 19.38 19.34 -8.66
N GLN A 149 18.43 19.01 -7.78
CA GLN A 149 17.14 18.44 -8.16
C GLN A 149 16.33 19.36 -9.09
N PRO A 150 16.15 20.67 -8.82
CA PRO A 150 15.40 21.55 -9.71
C PRO A 150 16.11 21.77 -11.05
N TYR A 151 17.45 21.77 -11.06
CA TYR A 151 18.25 21.88 -12.29
C TYR A 151 18.20 20.60 -13.16
N LEU A 152 18.15 19.42 -12.53
CA LEU A 152 17.99 18.14 -13.22
C LEU A 152 16.55 17.94 -13.75
N GLU A 153 15.55 18.43 -13.03
CA GLU A 153 14.14 18.43 -13.45
C GLU A 153 13.88 19.44 -14.59
N SER A 154 14.49 20.62 -14.54
CA SER A 154 14.41 21.62 -15.62
C SER A 154 15.17 21.23 -16.89
N ARG A 155 16.21 20.39 -16.81
CA ARG A 155 16.85 19.79 -17.99
C ARG A 155 16.02 18.66 -18.61
N LYS A 156 15.15 17.98 -17.83
CA LYS A 156 14.14 17.04 -18.35
C LYS A 156 13.04 17.76 -19.15
N ALA A 157 12.71 19.00 -18.78
CA ALA A 157 11.75 19.82 -19.52
C ALA A 157 12.26 20.31 -20.90
N ARG A 158 13.57 20.17 -21.20
CA ARG A 158 14.19 20.77 -22.40
C ARG A 158 14.78 19.78 -23.43
N LYS A 159 14.72 18.45 -23.23
CA LYS A 159 15.24 17.48 -24.22
C LYS A 159 14.38 16.22 -24.33
N GLY A 160 13.50 16.21 -25.35
CA GLY A 160 12.81 15.04 -25.94
C GLY A 160 11.37 14.85 -25.42
N GLU A 161 10.34 15.45 -26.01
CA GLU A 161 9.64 15.02 -27.26
C GLU A 161 9.04 13.60 -27.09
N ASN A 162 7.72 13.38 -27.09
CA ASN A 162 6.65 14.03 -27.84
C ASN A 162 5.62 14.69 -26.91
N GLU A 163 5.41 15.99 -27.06
CA GLU A 163 4.10 16.58 -26.79
C GLU A 163 3.13 15.97 -27.81
N VAL A 164 2.31 15.02 -27.37
CA VAL A 164 0.99 14.91 -27.97
C VAL A 164 0.25 16.13 -27.44
N GLU A 165 0.18 17.16 -28.29
CA GLU A 165 -0.73 18.28 -28.14
C GLU A 165 -2.15 17.71 -28.06
N TYR A 166 -2.62 17.45 -26.84
CA TYR A 166 -4.04 17.26 -26.60
C TYR A 166 -4.66 18.63 -26.44
N ASP A 167 -5.49 18.94 -27.43
CA ASP A 167 -6.42 20.05 -27.55
C ASP A 167 -6.76 20.70 -26.19
N LYS A 168 -6.36 21.96 -26.04
CA LYS A 168 -6.63 22.77 -24.84
C LYS A 168 -8.08 23.23 -24.76
N ASP A 169 -8.91 22.89 -25.73
CA ASP A 169 -10.35 23.07 -25.63
C ASP A 169 -11.04 21.71 -25.75
N VAL A 170 -11.62 21.23 -24.65
CA VAL A 170 -12.83 20.38 -24.55
C VAL A 170 -12.99 19.88 -23.10
N ILE A 171 -13.88 20.57 -22.39
CA ILE A 171 -14.69 20.14 -21.24
C ILE A 171 -13.92 19.64 -19.98
N LYS A 172 -13.85 20.50 -18.96
CA LYS A 172 -13.66 20.11 -17.54
C LYS A 172 -14.79 19.16 -17.10
N LYS A 173 -14.61 17.84 -17.24
CA LYS A 173 -15.56 16.82 -16.77
C LYS A 173 -14.89 15.91 -15.73
N GLY A 174 -15.17 16.20 -14.45
CA GLY A 174 -15.14 15.26 -13.32
C GLY A 174 -13.81 14.59 -13.01
N THR A 175 -12.95 15.28 -12.26
CA THR A 175 -11.70 14.74 -11.69
C THR A 175 -12.00 13.70 -10.63
N VAL A 176 -11.55 12.47 -10.85
CA VAL A 176 -11.49 11.41 -9.82
C VAL A 176 -10.06 11.33 -9.31
N ILE A 177 -9.87 11.47 -8.00
CA ILE A 177 -8.55 11.30 -7.39
C ILE A 177 -8.44 9.88 -6.86
N ILE A 178 -7.34 9.19 -7.19
CA ILE A 178 -7.05 7.84 -6.71
C ILE A 178 -5.78 7.86 -5.88
N ALA A 179 -5.90 7.57 -4.58
CA ALA A 179 -4.77 7.42 -3.68
C ALA A 179 -4.31 5.95 -3.65
N GLY A 180 -3.15 5.69 -4.25
CA GLY A 180 -2.55 4.37 -4.38
C GLY A 180 -2.85 3.70 -5.73
N HIS A 181 -1.80 3.39 -6.48
CA HIS A 181 -1.84 2.69 -7.79
C HIS A 181 -1.21 1.29 -7.69
N GLY A 182 -1.54 0.59 -6.62
CA GLY A 182 -1.24 -0.83 -6.47
C GLY A 182 -2.16 -1.72 -7.32
N ARG A 183 -2.17 -3.02 -7.03
CA ARG A 183 -3.03 -4.01 -7.73
C ARG A 183 -4.51 -3.62 -7.74
N PHE A 184 -5.00 -3.02 -6.64
CA PHE A 184 -6.38 -2.56 -6.52
C PHE A 184 -6.61 -1.29 -7.34
N GLY A 185 -5.82 -0.23 -7.10
CA GLY A 185 -5.95 1.06 -7.77
C GLY A 185 -5.80 0.98 -9.29
N GLN A 186 -4.88 0.15 -9.80
CA GLN A 186 -4.70 -0.09 -11.23
C GLN A 186 -5.96 -0.59 -11.94
N VAL A 187 -6.69 -1.52 -11.30
CA VAL A 187 -7.91 -2.09 -11.88
C VAL A 187 -9.01 -1.03 -11.90
N VAL A 188 -9.16 -0.28 -10.81
CA VAL A 188 -10.14 0.81 -10.69
C VAL A 188 -9.87 1.90 -11.73
N ASP A 189 -8.63 2.39 -11.78
CA ASP A 189 -8.18 3.41 -12.72
C ASP A 189 -8.45 3.00 -14.17
N ARG A 190 -8.09 1.76 -14.54
CA ARG A 190 -8.36 1.23 -15.89
C ARG A 190 -9.84 1.18 -16.25
N ILE A 191 -10.72 0.82 -15.30
CA ILE A 191 -12.17 0.84 -15.52
C ILE A 191 -12.67 2.26 -15.76
N LEU A 192 -12.20 3.23 -14.98
CA LEU A 192 -12.59 4.63 -15.10
C LEU A 192 -12.12 5.25 -16.43
N LEU A 193 -10.84 5.06 -16.77
CA LEU A 193 -10.27 5.52 -18.02
C LEU A 193 -10.98 4.92 -19.24
N ALA A 194 -11.31 3.62 -19.21
CA ALA A 194 -12.05 2.95 -20.28
C ALA A 194 -13.47 3.51 -20.48
N ASN A 195 -14.04 4.18 -19.47
CA ASN A 195 -15.34 4.85 -19.54
C ASN A 195 -15.21 6.37 -19.75
N GLY A 196 -14.02 6.87 -20.13
CA GLY A 196 -13.78 8.27 -20.48
C GLY A 196 -13.67 9.22 -19.29
N TYR A 197 -13.53 8.71 -18.06
CA TYR A 197 -13.27 9.55 -16.90
C TYR A 197 -11.79 9.92 -16.82
N LYS A 198 -11.50 11.17 -16.43
CA LYS A 198 -10.14 11.63 -16.16
C LYS A 198 -9.78 11.35 -14.71
N THR A 199 -8.63 10.70 -14.49
CA THR A 199 -8.15 10.33 -13.17
C THR A 199 -6.84 11.05 -12.85
N THR A 200 -6.69 11.44 -11.59
CA THR A 200 -5.45 11.97 -11.01
C THR A 200 -5.00 11.00 -9.93
N VAL A 201 -3.77 10.49 -10.04
CA VAL A 201 -3.27 9.42 -9.18
C VAL A 201 -2.19 9.94 -8.23
N LEU A 202 -2.35 9.65 -6.93
CA LEU A 202 -1.34 9.88 -5.89
C LEU A 202 -0.63 8.56 -5.59
N GLU A 203 0.69 8.50 -5.79
CA GLU A 203 1.45 7.25 -5.64
C GLU A 203 2.82 7.49 -4.98
N TYR A 204 3.20 6.57 -4.10
CA TYR A 204 4.45 6.63 -3.35
C TYR A 204 5.61 5.91 -4.06
N ARG A 205 5.31 5.05 -5.05
CA ARG A 205 6.31 4.33 -5.84
C ARG A 205 6.61 5.05 -7.15
N ALA A 206 7.80 5.63 -7.24
CA ALA A 206 8.25 6.37 -8.42
C ALA A 206 8.19 5.55 -9.73
N THR A 207 8.43 4.23 -9.66
CA THR A 207 8.39 3.32 -10.82
C THR A 207 7.02 3.22 -11.49
N ALA A 208 5.93 3.43 -10.74
CA ALA A 208 4.58 3.41 -11.29
C ALA A 208 4.24 4.71 -12.06
N ILE A 209 4.87 5.83 -11.69
CA ILE A 209 4.57 7.16 -12.25
C ILE A 209 4.98 7.27 -13.73
N ASP A 210 6.19 6.81 -14.07
CA ASP A 210 6.68 6.86 -15.46
C ASP A 210 5.79 6.04 -16.40
N THR A 211 5.18 4.97 -15.89
CA THR A 211 4.24 4.14 -16.65
C THR A 211 2.93 4.87 -16.87
N LEU A 212 2.36 5.44 -15.80
CA LEU A 212 1.09 6.17 -15.82
C LEU A 212 1.11 7.39 -16.74
N ARG A 213 2.22 8.14 -16.74
CA ARG A 213 2.37 9.31 -17.62
C ARG A 213 2.35 8.93 -19.10
N LYS A 214 2.87 7.75 -19.47
CA LYS A 214 2.78 7.24 -20.85
C LYS A 214 1.35 6.95 -21.29
N PHE A 215 0.44 6.71 -20.35
CA PHE A 215 -0.99 6.52 -20.61
C PHE A 215 -1.80 7.81 -20.43
N GLY A 216 -1.15 8.97 -20.32
CA GLY A 216 -1.83 10.26 -20.18
C GLY A 216 -2.51 10.48 -18.83
N VAL A 217 -2.15 9.68 -17.80
CA VAL A 217 -2.70 9.82 -16.45
C VAL A 217 -1.89 10.84 -15.67
N GLU A 218 -2.59 11.84 -15.10
CA GLU A 218 -1.96 12.84 -14.25
C GLU A 218 -1.52 12.19 -12.93
N THR A 219 -0.27 12.41 -12.54
CA THR A 219 0.36 11.68 -11.45
C THR A 219 1.21 12.55 -10.54
N PHE A 220 1.00 12.37 -9.25
CA PHE A 220 1.75 13.04 -8.19
C PHE A 220 2.50 12.02 -7.33
N TYR A 221 3.78 12.29 -7.13
CA TYR A 221 4.63 11.49 -6.26
C TYR A 221 4.53 12.00 -4.83
N GLY A 222 4.19 11.14 -3.88
CA GLY A 222 4.25 11.46 -2.46
C GLY A 222 3.21 10.75 -1.61
N ASP A 223 3.21 11.10 -0.33
CA ASP A 223 2.21 10.62 0.62
C ASP A 223 0.85 11.30 0.36
N ALA A 224 -0.20 10.51 0.13
CA ALA A 224 -1.55 11.01 -0.09
C ALA A 224 -2.15 11.73 1.13
N ALA A 225 -1.60 11.53 2.33
CA ALA A 225 -2.01 12.25 3.55
C ALA A 225 -1.48 13.70 3.61
N ARG A 226 -0.64 14.12 2.65
CA ARG A 226 -0.14 15.49 2.56
C ARG A 226 -1.19 16.43 1.96
N LEU A 227 -1.57 17.44 2.73
CA LEU A 227 -2.61 18.40 2.33
C LEU A 227 -2.23 19.20 1.08
N ASP A 228 -0.97 19.63 0.98
CA ASP A 228 -0.45 20.33 -0.21
C ASP A 228 -0.52 19.47 -1.47
N LEU A 229 -0.25 18.16 -1.34
CA LEU A 229 -0.39 17.20 -2.44
C LEU A 229 -1.84 17.00 -2.87
N LEU A 230 -2.77 16.93 -1.92
CA LEU A 230 -4.21 16.85 -2.21
C LEU A 230 -4.72 18.09 -2.96
N HIS A 231 -4.27 19.28 -2.56
CA HIS A 231 -4.59 20.53 -3.26
C HIS A 231 -4.01 20.56 -4.67
N ALA A 232 -2.74 20.17 -4.83
CA ALA A 232 -2.10 20.10 -6.14
C ALA A 232 -2.80 19.10 -7.07
N ALA A 233 -3.32 17.99 -6.53
CA ALA A 233 -4.11 17.01 -7.25
C ALA A 233 -5.57 17.44 -7.54
N GLY A 234 -5.95 18.67 -7.19
CA GLY A 234 -7.25 19.23 -7.53
C GLY A 234 -8.39 18.74 -6.64
N ILE A 235 -8.14 18.42 -5.36
CA ILE A 235 -9.18 17.98 -4.41
C ILE A 235 -10.34 18.97 -4.28
N ALA A 236 -10.13 20.26 -4.58
CA ALA A 236 -11.17 21.28 -4.54
C ALA A 236 -12.28 21.06 -5.58
N ASP A 237 -11.91 20.59 -6.77
CA ASP A 237 -12.84 20.39 -7.90
C ASP A 237 -13.19 18.91 -8.12
N ALA A 238 -12.54 18.00 -7.40
CA ALA A 238 -12.76 16.57 -7.52
C ALA A 238 -14.19 16.18 -7.12
N LYS A 239 -14.77 15.26 -7.90
CA LYS A 239 -16.11 14.70 -7.62
C LYS A 239 -16.06 13.47 -6.74
N MET A 240 -14.96 12.74 -6.82
CA MET A 240 -14.78 11.46 -6.14
C MET A 240 -13.33 11.30 -5.70
N PHE A 241 -13.17 10.70 -4.52
CA PHE A 241 -11.88 10.29 -3.99
C PHE A 241 -11.89 8.79 -3.73
N ILE A 242 -10.92 8.09 -4.29
CA ILE A 242 -10.77 6.64 -4.15
C ILE A 242 -9.53 6.36 -3.29
N VAL A 243 -9.74 5.75 -2.14
CA VAL A 243 -8.67 5.28 -1.25
C VAL A 243 -8.35 3.84 -1.60
N ALA A 244 -7.21 3.61 -2.26
CA ALA A 244 -6.77 2.31 -2.75
C ALA A 244 -5.44 1.82 -2.11
N ILE A 245 -4.92 2.53 -1.11
CA ILE A 245 -3.76 2.11 -0.31
C ILE A 245 -4.05 0.85 0.51
N ASP A 246 -3.00 0.09 0.85
CA ASP A 246 -3.08 -1.19 1.58
C ASP A 246 -2.88 -1.05 3.09
N ASP A 247 -2.24 0.01 3.56
CA ASP A 247 -2.13 0.31 4.99
C ASP A 247 -3.51 0.69 5.57
N ALA A 248 -3.99 -0.15 6.50
CA ALA A 248 -5.34 -0.08 7.02
C ALA A 248 -5.60 1.18 7.88
N GLU A 249 -4.63 1.61 8.68
CA GLU A 249 -4.78 2.79 9.54
C GLU A 249 -4.60 4.07 8.72
N LYS A 250 -3.60 4.12 7.82
CA LYS A 250 -3.44 5.27 6.93
C LYS A 250 -4.64 5.49 6.02
N ALA A 251 -5.32 4.43 5.59
CA ALA A 251 -6.55 4.55 4.82
C ALA A 251 -7.64 5.27 5.62
N VAL A 252 -7.79 4.96 6.92
CA VAL A 252 -8.76 5.61 7.80
C VAL A 252 -8.38 7.07 8.06
N GLU A 253 -7.10 7.36 8.29
CA GLU A 253 -6.59 8.72 8.44
C GLU A 253 -6.84 9.57 7.20
N LEU A 254 -6.57 9.01 6.01
CA LEU A 254 -6.79 9.69 4.74
C LEU A 254 -8.27 9.98 4.49
N VAL A 255 -9.18 9.03 4.79
CA VAL A 255 -10.63 9.27 4.70
C VAL A 255 -11.04 10.42 5.62
N ASN A 256 -10.57 10.43 6.87
CA ASN A 256 -10.85 11.51 7.81
C ASN A 256 -10.35 12.87 7.30
N LEU A 257 -9.13 12.93 6.77
CA LEU A 257 -8.55 14.14 6.21
C LEU A 257 -9.36 14.66 5.03
N VAL A 258 -9.68 13.79 4.07
CA VAL A 258 -10.46 14.14 2.88
C VAL A 258 -11.87 14.60 3.26
N ARG A 259 -12.54 13.91 4.20
CA ARG A 259 -13.88 14.30 4.66
C ARG A 259 -13.89 15.64 5.38
N ARG A 260 -12.84 15.99 6.14
CA ARG A 260 -12.69 17.33 6.75
C ARG A 260 -12.49 18.42 5.70
N GLN A 261 -11.71 18.15 4.66
CA GLN A 261 -11.41 19.11 3.60
C GLN A 261 -12.59 19.32 2.63
N ARG A 262 -13.31 18.24 2.32
CA ARG A 262 -14.45 18.21 1.40
C ARG A 262 -15.58 17.40 2.02
N PRO A 263 -16.48 18.02 2.80
CA PRO A 263 -17.61 17.32 3.41
C PRO A 263 -18.58 16.72 2.38
N ASP A 264 -18.58 17.22 1.14
CA ASP A 264 -19.49 16.86 0.05
C ASP A 264 -18.93 15.79 -0.91
N ILE A 265 -17.61 15.53 -0.91
CA ILE A 265 -17.00 14.61 -1.88
C ILE A 265 -17.44 13.17 -1.64
N HIS A 266 -17.62 12.41 -2.72
CA HIS A 266 -17.90 10.99 -2.63
C HIS A 266 -16.61 10.19 -2.43
N ILE A 267 -16.52 9.41 -1.35
CA ILE A 267 -15.32 8.66 -0.97
C ILE A 267 -15.60 7.16 -1.12
N ILE A 268 -14.82 6.49 -1.96
CA ILE A 268 -14.80 5.03 -2.07
C ILE A 268 -13.51 4.52 -1.42
N ALA A 269 -13.61 3.64 -0.43
CA ALA A 269 -12.46 3.15 0.31
C ALA A 269 -12.29 1.63 0.19
N ARG A 270 -11.06 1.21 -0.13
CA ARG A 270 -10.61 -0.17 0.04
C ARG A 270 -10.51 -0.50 1.53
N ALA A 271 -11.03 -1.65 1.93
CA ALA A 271 -10.89 -2.23 3.24
C ALA A 271 -10.17 -3.59 3.17
N TRP A 272 -9.26 -3.83 4.08
CA TRP A 272 -8.55 -5.09 4.26
C TRP A 272 -9.48 -6.17 4.83
N ASP A 273 -10.22 -5.85 5.91
CA ASP A 273 -11.13 -6.77 6.58
C ASP A 273 -12.46 -6.11 7.01
N ARG A 274 -13.33 -6.89 7.66
CA ARG A 274 -14.63 -6.41 8.16
C ARG A 274 -14.48 -5.36 9.27
N ARG A 275 -13.44 -5.42 10.10
CA ARG A 275 -13.23 -4.44 11.18
C ARG A 275 -12.84 -3.08 10.62
N GLN A 276 -12.01 -3.07 9.58
CA GLN A 276 -11.66 -1.82 8.91
C GLN A 276 -12.87 -1.17 8.24
N VAL A 277 -13.85 -1.94 7.75
CA VAL A 277 -15.10 -1.36 7.23
C VAL A 277 -15.78 -0.48 8.28
N PHE A 278 -15.84 -0.91 9.55
CA PHE A 278 -16.46 -0.11 10.61
C PHE A 278 -15.70 1.19 10.87
N LYS A 279 -14.36 1.13 10.89
CA LYS A 279 -13.51 2.32 11.03
C LYS A 279 -13.71 3.30 9.87
N LEU A 280 -13.71 2.82 8.62
CA LEU A 280 -13.89 3.64 7.42
C LEU A 280 -15.30 4.23 7.33
N TYR A 281 -16.32 3.48 7.77
CA TYR A 281 -17.70 3.97 7.87
C TYR A 281 -17.79 5.14 8.84
N ARG A 282 -17.20 5.00 10.05
CA ARG A 282 -17.14 6.08 11.04
C ARG A 282 -16.32 7.28 10.58
N ALA A 283 -15.26 7.06 9.80
CA ALA A 283 -14.46 8.13 9.19
C ALA A 283 -15.20 8.91 8.08
N GLY A 284 -16.34 8.39 7.61
CA GLY A 284 -17.19 9.04 6.63
C GLY A 284 -16.94 8.62 5.18
N ALA A 285 -16.43 7.41 4.93
CA ALA A 285 -16.45 6.84 3.58
C ALA A 285 -17.89 6.53 3.13
N ASN A 286 -18.20 6.79 1.85
CA ASN A 286 -19.54 6.56 1.30
C ASN A 286 -19.74 5.10 0.91
N ASP A 287 -18.77 4.54 0.18
CA ASP A 287 -18.74 3.16 -0.26
C ASP A 287 -17.44 2.51 0.20
N ILE A 288 -17.53 1.27 0.69
CA ILE A 288 -16.38 0.56 1.27
C ILE A 288 -16.34 -0.84 0.68
N VAL A 289 -15.20 -1.18 0.06
CA VAL A 289 -15.00 -2.44 -0.66
C VAL A 289 -13.95 -3.27 0.06
N ARG A 290 -14.33 -4.44 0.58
CA ARG A 290 -13.39 -5.41 1.17
C ARG A 290 -12.61 -6.10 0.06
N GLU A 291 -11.29 -5.98 0.09
CA GLU A 291 -10.42 -6.30 -1.05
C GLU A 291 -10.48 -7.76 -1.55
N VAL A 292 -10.74 -8.73 -0.66
CA VAL A 292 -10.81 -10.16 -1.03
C VAL A 292 -12.26 -10.64 -1.23
N PHE A 293 -13.25 -9.89 -0.71
CA PHE A 293 -14.62 -10.39 -0.56
C PHE A 293 -15.25 -10.84 -1.88
N ASP A 294 -15.22 -10.00 -2.92
CA ASP A 294 -15.82 -10.33 -4.23
C ASP A 294 -15.14 -11.53 -4.90
N SER A 295 -13.83 -11.66 -4.72
CA SER A 295 -13.08 -12.83 -5.20
C SER A 295 -13.47 -14.09 -4.43
N SER A 296 -13.68 -14.00 -3.11
CA SER A 296 -14.17 -15.12 -2.29
C SER A 296 -15.58 -15.55 -2.66
N VAL A 297 -16.50 -14.60 -2.92
CA VAL A 297 -17.86 -14.89 -3.41
C VAL A 297 -17.81 -15.64 -4.74
N ARG A 298 -16.97 -15.18 -5.66
CA ARG A 298 -16.75 -15.86 -6.95
C ARG A 298 -16.17 -17.26 -6.78
N THR A 299 -15.24 -17.46 -5.84
CA THR A 299 -14.73 -18.80 -5.50
C THR A 299 -15.83 -19.69 -4.92
N GLY A 300 -16.69 -19.15 -4.06
CA GLY A 300 -17.87 -19.88 -3.54
C GLY A 300 -18.81 -20.33 -4.65
N ARG A 301 -19.07 -19.48 -5.66
CA ARG A 301 -19.81 -19.88 -6.86
C ARG A 301 -19.17 -21.07 -7.58
N TYR A 302 -17.86 -21.02 -7.82
CA TYR A 302 -17.15 -22.13 -8.47
C TYR A 302 -17.20 -23.42 -7.65
N ALA A 303 -17.15 -23.33 -6.32
CA ALA A 303 -17.30 -24.48 -5.44
C ALA A 303 -18.70 -25.12 -5.57
N LEU A 304 -19.77 -24.31 -5.60
CA LEU A 304 -21.14 -24.81 -5.81
C LEU A 304 -21.28 -25.50 -7.17
N GLU A 305 -20.67 -24.95 -8.22
CA GLU A 305 -20.65 -25.57 -9.55
C GLU A 305 -19.92 -26.90 -9.55
N ALA A 306 -18.75 -26.98 -8.90
CA ALA A 306 -17.99 -28.21 -8.78
C ALA A 306 -18.72 -29.29 -7.97
N LEU A 307 -19.58 -28.89 -7.03
CA LEU A 307 -20.47 -29.78 -6.26
C LEU A 307 -21.75 -30.18 -7.01
N GLY A 308 -21.90 -29.76 -8.28
CA GLY A 308 -22.99 -30.19 -9.16
C GLY A 308 -24.18 -29.23 -9.25
N MET A 309 -24.08 -28.02 -8.68
CA MET A 309 -25.10 -26.98 -8.89
C MET A 309 -24.97 -26.36 -10.28
N ASP A 310 -26.08 -26.08 -10.96
CA ASP A 310 -26.03 -25.43 -12.28
C ASP A 310 -25.55 -23.98 -12.18
N LYS A 311 -24.93 -23.48 -13.26
CA LYS A 311 -24.32 -22.15 -13.32
C LYS A 311 -25.28 -20.99 -12.99
N LYS A 312 -26.56 -21.12 -13.34
CA LYS A 312 -27.53 -20.04 -13.07
C LYS A 312 -27.91 -20.04 -11.59
N SER A 313 -28.08 -21.22 -11.01
CA SER A 313 -28.36 -21.38 -9.58
C SER A 313 -27.17 -20.94 -8.72
N SER A 314 -25.95 -21.37 -9.06
CA SER A 314 -24.72 -20.98 -8.34
C SER A 314 -24.50 -19.46 -8.38
N GLN A 315 -24.68 -18.81 -9.53
CA GLN A 315 -24.56 -17.36 -9.66
C GLN A 315 -25.59 -16.64 -8.77
N SER A 316 -26.85 -17.07 -8.83
CA SER A 316 -27.92 -16.50 -8.02
C SER A 316 -27.67 -16.66 -6.51
N GLN A 317 -27.12 -17.79 -6.07
CA GLN A 317 -26.76 -18.00 -4.66
C GLN A 317 -25.61 -17.07 -4.24
N ALA A 318 -24.60 -16.90 -5.10
CA ALA A 318 -23.50 -15.96 -4.88
C ALA A 318 -24.00 -14.51 -4.80
N ASP A 319 -24.92 -14.10 -5.67
CA ASP A 319 -25.50 -12.76 -5.69
C ASP A 319 -26.36 -12.48 -4.44
N ILE A 320 -27.18 -13.46 -4.03
CA ILE A 320 -27.98 -13.38 -2.79
C ILE A 320 -27.06 -13.24 -1.58
N PHE A 321 -26.01 -14.06 -1.49
CA PHE A 321 -25.06 -13.99 -0.38
C PHE A 321 -24.34 -12.64 -0.36
N ALA A 322 -23.80 -12.19 -1.49
CA ALA A 322 -23.06 -10.93 -1.59
C ALA A 322 -23.92 -9.74 -1.18
N LYS A 323 -25.16 -9.66 -1.70
CA LYS A 323 -26.09 -8.57 -1.38
C LYS A 323 -26.39 -8.51 0.11
N ASN A 324 -26.80 -9.63 0.72
CA ASN A 324 -27.17 -9.66 2.13
C ASN A 324 -25.96 -9.40 3.04
N ASP A 325 -24.77 -9.92 2.71
CA ASP A 325 -23.58 -9.64 3.51
C ASP A 325 -23.18 -8.16 3.44
N MET A 326 -23.20 -7.53 2.25
CA MET A 326 -22.91 -6.09 2.09
C MET A 326 -23.88 -5.21 2.87
N GLU A 327 -25.19 -5.48 2.78
CA GLU A 327 -26.22 -4.77 3.55
C GLU A 327 -26.04 -5.00 5.06
N GLY A 328 -25.73 -6.25 5.46
CA GLY A 328 -25.48 -6.63 6.84
C GLY A 328 -24.27 -5.92 7.45
N VAL A 329 -23.15 -5.81 6.72
CA VAL A 329 -21.97 -5.07 7.23
C VAL A 329 -22.29 -3.61 7.50
N ARG A 330 -23.10 -2.97 6.64
CA ARG A 330 -23.52 -1.58 6.83
C ARG A 330 -24.38 -1.41 8.09
N LYS A 331 -25.29 -2.35 8.36
CA LYS A 331 -26.08 -2.39 9.61
C LYS A 331 -25.18 -2.62 10.84
N LEU A 332 -24.24 -3.54 10.76
CA LEU A 332 -23.28 -3.82 11.84
C LEU A 332 -22.41 -2.59 12.16
N ALA A 333 -22.03 -1.80 11.16
CA ALA A 333 -21.26 -0.58 11.36
C ALA A 333 -22.01 0.47 12.22
N GLN A 334 -23.34 0.47 12.21
CA GLN A 334 -24.16 1.41 13.00
C GLN A 334 -24.23 1.04 14.49
N VAL A 335 -24.05 -0.24 14.83
CA VAL A 335 -24.10 -0.76 16.20
C VAL A 335 -22.72 -1.12 16.74
N TRP A 336 -21.68 -0.91 15.94
CA TRP A 336 -20.29 -1.15 16.31
C TRP A 336 -19.78 -0.01 17.22
N ASP A 337 -19.13 -0.42 18.31
CA ASP A 337 -18.47 0.47 19.26
C ASP A 337 -16.99 0.06 19.34
N PRO A 338 -16.02 0.94 19.04
CA PRO A 338 -14.60 0.61 19.15
C PRO A 338 -14.12 0.38 20.59
N ASP A 339 -14.82 0.94 21.59
CA ASP A 339 -14.38 0.88 22.99
C ASP A 339 -14.81 -0.42 23.67
N ILE A 340 -15.72 -1.18 23.03
CA ILE A 340 -16.23 -2.45 23.53
C ILE A 340 -15.72 -3.60 22.65
N PRO A 341 -15.04 -4.62 23.21
CA PRO A 341 -14.67 -5.81 22.45
C PRO A 341 -15.88 -6.44 21.74
N LEU A 342 -15.74 -6.83 20.46
CA LEU A 342 -16.86 -7.26 19.60
C LEU A 342 -17.82 -8.28 20.23
N LEU A 343 -17.26 -9.29 20.91
CA LEU A 343 -18.06 -10.36 21.54
C LEU A 343 -18.77 -9.93 22.83
N LYS A 344 -18.39 -8.79 23.41
CA LYS A 344 -19.02 -8.19 24.59
C LYS A 344 -20.05 -7.11 24.21
N ASN A 345 -20.07 -6.66 22.97
CA ASN A 345 -21.07 -5.72 22.50
C ASN A 345 -22.38 -6.48 22.18
N GLU A 346 -23.32 -6.49 23.13
CA GLU A 346 -24.57 -7.25 23.03
C GLU A 346 -25.39 -6.88 21.79
N LYS A 347 -25.46 -5.58 21.45
CA LYS A 347 -26.19 -5.10 20.26
C LYS A 347 -25.55 -5.64 18.97
N PHE A 348 -24.22 -5.61 18.90
CA PHE A 348 -23.47 -6.16 17.77
C PHE A 348 -23.67 -7.67 17.63
N VAL A 349 -23.62 -8.41 18.73
CA VAL A 349 -23.81 -9.87 18.75
C VAL A 349 -25.24 -10.25 18.34
N ALA A 350 -26.25 -9.56 18.86
CA ALA A 350 -27.65 -9.78 18.50
C ALA A 350 -27.89 -9.55 17.01
N MET A 351 -27.43 -8.39 16.49
CA MET A 351 -27.53 -8.06 15.06
C MET A 351 -26.78 -9.06 14.18
N THR A 352 -25.62 -9.56 14.63
CA THR A 352 -24.85 -10.57 13.88
C THR A 352 -25.62 -11.89 13.76
N ARG A 353 -26.35 -12.30 14.81
CA ARG A 353 -27.18 -13.52 14.78
C ARG A 353 -28.36 -13.36 13.82
N GLU A 354 -29.08 -12.25 13.93
CA GLU A 354 -30.21 -11.91 13.05
C GLU A 354 -29.78 -11.94 11.58
N LEU A 355 -28.70 -11.23 11.23
CA LEU A 355 -28.20 -11.18 9.85
C LEU A 355 -27.75 -12.53 9.31
N ARG A 356 -27.23 -13.41 10.17
CA ARG A 356 -26.86 -14.77 9.76
C ARG A 356 -28.10 -15.57 9.40
N ASP A 357 -29.12 -15.52 10.26
CA ASP A 357 -30.35 -16.28 10.07
C ASP A 357 -31.10 -15.76 8.81
N ASP A 358 -31.09 -14.45 8.56
CA ASP A 358 -31.61 -13.83 7.34
C ASP A 358 -30.92 -14.33 6.07
N ILE A 359 -29.58 -14.38 6.07
CA ILE A 359 -28.78 -14.90 4.94
C ILE A 359 -29.14 -16.37 4.67
N GLU A 360 -29.18 -17.20 5.72
CA GLU A 360 -29.51 -18.62 5.59
C GLU A 360 -30.92 -18.83 5.00
N GLN A 361 -31.91 -18.07 5.49
CA GLN A 361 -33.27 -18.13 5.01
C GLN A 361 -33.39 -17.68 3.55
N ALA A 362 -32.73 -16.56 3.18
CA ALA A 362 -32.71 -16.05 1.82
C ALA A 362 -32.13 -17.09 0.84
N MET A 363 -31.01 -17.73 1.20
CA MET A 363 -30.36 -18.75 0.38
C MET A 363 -31.22 -20.02 0.21
N ARG A 364 -31.86 -20.50 1.29
CA ARG A 364 -32.76 -21.68 1.23
C ARG A 364 -34.00 -21.41 0.39
N SER A 365 -34.64 -20.25 0.55
CA SER A 365 -35.87 -19.92 -0.16
C SER A 365 -35.70 -19.94 -1.69
N ASP A 366 -34.58 -19.41 -2.21
CA ASP A 366 -34.26 -19.45 -3.64
C ASP A 366 -34.01 -20.88 -4.15
N SER A 367 -33.35 -21.70 -3.33
CA SER A 367 -33.12 -23.13 -3.63
C SER A 367 -34.43 -23.91 -3.73
N ASP A 368 -35.38 -23.65 -2.82
CA ASP A 368 -36.70 -24.28 -2.80
C ASP A 368 -37.56 -23.82 -4.00
N LEU A 369 -37.58 -22.52 -4.29
CA LEU A 369 -38.26 -21.94 -5.46
C LEU A 369 -37.77 -22.59 -6.77
N LYS A 370 -36.45 -22.75 -6.92
CA LYS A 370 -35.88 -23.39 -8.12
C LYS A 370 -36.19 -24.88 -8.19
N THR A 371 -36.15 -25.58 -7.07
CA THR A 371 -36.54 -27.01 -7.01
C THR A 371 -37.99 -27.19 -7.44
N GLN A 372 -38.89 -26.31 -7.00
CA GLN A 372 -40.29 -26.32 -7.43
C GLN A 372 -40.46 -26.02 -8.92
N ILE A 373 -39.74 -25.03 -9.46
CA ILE A 373 -39.77 -24.69 -10.90
C ILE A 373 -39.27 -25.87 -11.75
N THR A 374 -38.17 -26.51 -11.35
CA THR A 374 -37.60 -27.67 -12.06
C THR A 374 -38.56 -28.85 -12.04
N ARG A 375 -39.15 -29.17 -10.89
CA ARG A 375 -40.20 -30.21 -10.77
C ARG A 375 -41.42 -29.89 -11.65
N LYS A 376 -41.86 -28.63 -11.69
CA LYS A 376 -42.98 -28.19 -12.54
C LYS A 376 -42.67 -28.35 -14.01
N LYS A 377 -41.47 -27.96 -14.48
CA LYS A 377 -41.02 -28.16 -15.87
C LYS A 377 -40.93 -29.63 -16.24
N ALA A 378 -40.35 -30.48 -15.38
CA ALA A 378 -40.28 -31.92 -15.60
C ALA A 378 -41.69 -32.55 -15.70
N ARG A 379 -42.63 -32.11 -14.86
CA ARG A 379 -44.02 -32.57 -14.89
C ARG A 379 -44.75 -32.16 -16.19
N VAL A 380 -44.50 -30.95 -16.69
CA VAL A 380 -45.08 -30.46 -17.96
C VAL A 380 -44.51 -31.25 -19.14
N ALA A 381 -43.18 -31.41 -19.21
CA ALA A 381 -42.52 -32.19 -20.25
C ALA A 381 -42.98 -33.66 -20.26
N GLY A 382 -43.12 -34.29 -19.08
CA GLY A 382 -43.65 -35.65 -18.96
C GLY A 382 -45.10 -35.78 -19.46
N LYS A 383 -45.96 -34.78 -19.18
CA LYS A 383 -47.34 -34.76 -19.69
C LYS A 383 -47.39 -34.57 -21.21
N GLU A 384 -46.53 -33.74 -21.78
CA GLU A 384 -46.44 -33.55 -23.24
C GLU A 384 -45.94 -34.81 -23.95
N ALA A 385 -44.92 -35.48 -23.40
CA ALA A 385 -44.43 -36.75 -23.93
C ALA A 385 -45.49 -37.87 -23.89
N ALA A 386 -46.25 -37.97 -22.78
CA ALA A 386 -47.34 -38.92 -22.65
C ALA A 386 -48.48 -38.64 -23.64
N LYS A 387 -48.82 -37.36 -23.86
CA LYS A 387 -49.84 -36.94 -24.84
C LYS A 387 -49.40 -37.26 -26.27
N LYS A 388 -48.11 -37.06 -26.59
CA LYS A 388 -47.53 -37.41 -27.89
C LYS A 388 -47.59 -38.92 -28.13
N ASN A 389 -47.24 -39.74 -27.14
CA ASN A 389 -47.33 -41.20 -27.23
C ASN A 389 -48.77 -41.71 -27.37
N GLN A 390 -49.75 -41.14 -26.66
CA GLN A 390 -51.17 -41.49 -26.85
C GLN A 390 -51.69 -41.12 -28.24
N THR A 391 -51.21 -40.00 -28.79
CA THR A 391 -51.58 -39.57 -30.15
C THR A 391 -51.00 -40.54 -31.17
N THR A 392 -49.72 -40.89 -31.07
CA THR A 392 -49.05 -41.88 -31.94
C THR A 392 -49.68 -43.27 -31.83
N ALA A 393 -50.09 -43.68 -30.63
CA ALA A 393 -50.79 -44.95 -30.41
C ALA A 393 -52.16 -44.96 -31.10
N ARG A 394 -52.97 -43.90 -30.95
CA ARG A 394 -54.26 -43.75 -31.62
C ARG A 394 -54.14 -43.72 -33.15
N THR A 395 -53.09 -43.11 -33.70
CA THR A 395 -52.84 -43.11 -35.15
C THR A 395 -52.51 -44.52 -35.66
N LYS A 396 -51.73 -45.31 -34.90
CA LYS A 396 -51.43 -46.72 -35.23
C LYS A 396 -52.63 -47.66 -35.10
N THR A 397 -53.55 -47.39 -34.16
CA THR A 397 -54.79 -48.19 -34.04
C THR A 397 -55.74 -47.91 -35.21
N ARG A 398 -55.86 -46.64 -35.65
CA ARG A 398 -56.71 -46.24 -36.78
C ARG A 398 -56.24 -46.76 -38.15
N THR A 399 -54.93 -46.96 -38.36
CA THR A 399 -54.41 -47.58 -39.58
C THR A 399 -54.61 -49.09 -39.62
N LYS A 400 -54.65 -49.77 -38.47
CA LYS A 400 -54.95 -51.21 -38.39
C LYS A 400 -56.42 -51.57 -38.59
N THR A 401 -57.36 -50.63 -38.32
CA THR A 401 -58.80 -50.87 -38.54
C THR A 401 -59.26 -50.59 -39.97
N ARG A 402 -58.40 -50.00 -40.82
CA ARG A 402 -58.73 -49.66 -42.22
C ARG A 402 -58.18 -50.66 -43.25
N THR A 403 -57.53 -51.73 -42.77
CA THR A 403 -56.91 -52.81 -43.56
C THR A 403 -57.51 -54.19 -43.24
N ARG A 404 -58.75 -54.24 -42.77
CA ARG A 404 -59.55 -55.46 -42.70
C ARG A 404 -60.84 -55.29 -43.47
#